data_AF-T1DGG4-F1
#
_entry.id   AF-T1DGG4-F1
#
_cell.length_a   1.000
_cell.length_b   1.000
_cell.length_c   1.000
_cell.angle_alpha   90.00
_cell.angle_beta   90.00
_cell.angle_gamma   90.00
#
_symmetry.space_group_name_H-M   'P 1'
#
loop_
_entity.id
_entity.type
_entity.pdbx_description
1 polymer ?
#
loop_
_entity_poly.entity_id
_entity_poly.type
_entity_poly.pdbx_seq_one_letter_code
_entity_poly.pdbx_strand_id
1 'polypeptide(L)'
;KGLHSNKDDAPTHRINDLTMDHSRIKHQYLPSWQRALRTEAIVEFVASGSRFRIYCPKDSCLVTFLLAGISCPRSSRPALGGVPAQEGEPFGDEALHFSRDRILQRDVSVKIETTDKAATSVIGWLWTENNVNLSVALVEEGLASVHFTAEKTEHYRALTEAESRAKAKRKNIWKDYVEKVEDENKENEDEKEDPTAPADRKVNYEKVVVTEVTPELHFYAQHADQGAKLEELMTKLRQEFRAMPPVTGSYNPKRGDLCAAKFSEDNEWYRAKIEKVEKGGNVSIFYVDYGNRETVPSTRLAMLPPAFLSDKPYAHEYTLALVMLPTDEEDKNDAIKAFAQDTLNKTLQLNVEYRISGAEHVTLVDPANKSDVGKDLINDGFLIAEKNKKDRRLQKLINDYKEAEQSARKNRNGIWQYGDSTDDQAGEFGLNR
;
A
#
# COMPACT_ATOMS: atom_id res chain seq x y z
N LYS A 1 -4.96 -48.05 -31.20
CA LYS A 1 -5.19 -46.68 -30.65
C LYS A 1 -4.19 -46.45 -29.53
N GLY A 2 -3.72 -45.22 -29.31
CA GLY A 2 -2.66 -44.95 -28.33
C GLY A 2 -1.37 -45.71 -28.68
N LEU A 3 -0.72 -46.32 -27.69
CA LEU A 3 0.52 -47.08 -27.86
C LEU A 3 0.43 -48.21 -28.90
N HIS A 4 -0.77 -48.80 -29.08
CA HIS A 4 -1.04 -49.86 -30.06
C HIS A 4 -1.58 -49.29 -31.38
N SER A 5 -1.08 -48.13 -31.80
CA SER A 5 -1.43 -47.54 -33.10
C SER A 5 -0.37 -47.90 -34.11
N ASN A 6 -0.76 -48.49 -35.24
CA ASN A 6 0.15 -48.80 -36.36
C ASN A 6 0.46 -47.56 -37.23
N LYS A 7 0.25 -46.35 -36.69
CA LYS A 7 0.57 -45.08 -37.34
C LYS A 7 1.92 -44.63 -36.78
N ASP A 8 2.91 -44.43 -37.65
CA ASP A 8 4.27 -44.00 -37.27
C ASP A 8 4.34 -42.54 -36.76
N ASP A 9 3.23 -41.80 -36.84
CA ASP A 9 3.13 -40.43 -36.35
C ASP A 9 2.62 -40.40 -34.90
N ALA A 10 3.53 -40.51 -33.93
CA ALA A 10 3.20 -40.19 -32.55
C ALA A 10 2.78 -38.70 -32.43
N PRO A 11 1.65 -38.38 -31.78
CA PRO A 11 1.19 -37.00 -31.67
C PRO A 11 2.23 -36.16 -30.90
N THR A 12 2.86 -35.22 -31.60
CA THR A 12 3.87 -34.33 -31.04
C THR A 12 3.19 -33.12 -30.41
N HIS A 13 3.39 -32.92 -29.10
CA HIS A 13 2.88 -31.76 -28.38
C HIS A 13 4.03 -30.76 -28.17
N ARG A 14 3.91 -29.56 -28.76
CA ARG A 14 4.89 -28.49 -28.59
C ARG A 14 4.33 -27.47 -27.60
N ILE A 15 4.89 -27.39 -26.41
CA ILE A 15 4.45 -26.47 -25.35
C ILE A 15 5.56 -25.45 -25.10
N ASN A 16 5.21 -24.16 -25.17
CA ASN A 16 6.12 -23.07 -24.80
C ASN A 16 6.10 -22.88 -23.28
N ASP A 17 7.23 -23.09 -22.61
CA ASP A 17 7.32 -22.90 -21.16
C ASP A 17 7.76 -21.48 -20.78
N LEU A 18 6.77 -20.59 -20.65
CA LEU A 18 7.01 -19.19 -20.26
C LEU A 18 7.35 -19.05 -18.76
N THR A 19 7.38 -20.15 -18.00
CA THR A 19 7.90 -20.15 -16.64
C THR A 19 9.43 -20.21 -16.58
N MET A 20 10.09 -20.55 -17.69
CA MET A 20 11.55 -20.56 -17.83
C MET A 20 12.03 -19.38 -18.68
N ASP A 21 11.29 -19.03 -19.74
CA ASP A 21 11.57 -17.88 -20.61
C ASP A 21 10.43 -16.85 -20.54
N HIS A 22 10.63 -15.85 -19.68
CA HIS A 22 9.64 -14.79 -19.42
C HIS A 22 9.65 -13.67 -20.47
N SER A 23 10.70 -13.58 -21.30
CA SER A 23 10.94 -12.43 -22.19
C SER A 23 9.79 -12.18 -23.17
N ARG A 24 9.07 -13.25 -23.52
CA ARG A 24 7.99 -13.27 -24.49
C ARG A 24 6.64 -12.88 -23.88
N ILE A 25 6.46 -12.96 -22.56
CA ILE A 25 5.16 -12.77 -21.88
C ILE A 25 4.58 -11.39 -22.24
N LYS A 26 5.33 -10.32 -21.99
CA LYS A 26 4.85 -8.94 -22.13
C LYS A 26 4.59 -8.54 -23.59
N HIS A 27 5.47 -8.94 -24.51
CA HIS A 27 5.45 -8.45 -25.88
C HIS A 27 4.65 -9.34 -26.84
N GLN A 28 4.65 -10.66 -26.62
CA GLN A 28 4.04 -11.62 -27.55
C GLN A 28 2.66 -12.10 -27.11
N TYR A 29 2.44 -12.28 -25.80
CA TYR A 29 1.21 -12.94 -25.30
C TYR A 29 0.24 -11.97 -24.62
N LEU A 30 0.75 -11.11 -23.73
CA LEU A 30 -0.07 -10.23 -22.88
C LEU A 30 -1.10 -9.39 -23.66
N PRO A 31 -0.77 -8.74 -24.80
CA PRO A 31 -1.75 -7.94 -25.54
C PRO A 31 -2.94 -8.74 -26.10
N SER A 32 -2.73 -10.03 -26.38
CA SER A 32 -3.81 -10.94 -26.80
C SER A 32 -4.67 -11.35 -25.61
N TRP A 33 -4.02 -11.71 -24.49
CA TRP A 33 -4.71 -12.12 -23.27
C TRP A 33 -5.51 -11.01 -22.61
N GLN A 34 -5.04 -9.76 -22.63
CA GLN A 34 -5.78 -8.60 -22.11
C GLN A 34 -7.05 -8.29 -22.92
N ARG A 35 -7.05 -8.59 -24.22
CA ARG A 35 -8.23 -8.43 -25.09
C ARG A 35 -9.22 -9.59 -24.96
N ALA A 36 -8.78 -10.74 -24.49
CA ALA A 36 -9.65 -11.87 -24.25
C ALA A 36 -10.48 -11.61 -22.97
N LEU A 37 -11.80 -11.78 -23.06
CA LEU A 37 -12.68 -11.67 -21.88
C LEU A 37 -12.32 -12.73 -20.83
N ARG A 38 -12.15 -13.97 -21.29
CA ARG A 38 -11.77 -15.15 -20.52
C ARG A 38 -10.96 -16.10 -21.40
N THR A 39 -9.90 -16.68 -20.84
CA THR A 39 -9.04 -17.68 -21.46
C THR A 39 -9.20 -18.98 -20.68
N GLU A 40 -9.48 -20.08 -21.39
CA GLU A 40 -9.49 -21.41 -20.79
C GLU A 40 -8.06 -21.87 -20.50
N ALA A 41 -7.86 -22.41 -19.31
CA ALA A 41 -6.57 -22.89 -18.85
C ALA A 41 -6.72 -24.10 -17.92
N ILE A 42 -5.66 -24.88 -17.78
CA ILE A 42 -5.57 -26.03 -16.87
C ILE A 42 -4.53 -25.69 -15.81
N VAL A 43 -4.86 -25.89 -14.53
CA VAL A 43 -3.88 -25.64 -13.46
C VAL A 43 -2.97 -26.84 -13.29
N GLU A 44 -1.73 -26.72 -13.74
CA GLU A 44 -0.71 -27.77 -13.66
C GLU A 44 -0.07 -27.87 -12.28
N PHE A 45 0.08 -26.73 -11.59
CA PHE A 45 0.73 -26.69 -10.28
C PHE A 45 0.22 -25.54 -9.42
N VAL A 46 0.14 -25.77 -8.11
CA VAL A 46 -0.25 -24.78 -7.11
C VAL A 46 0.93 -24.52 -6.18
N ALA A 47 1.55 -23.36 -6.32
CA ALA A 47 2.77 -22.98 -5.61
C ALA A 47 2.50 -22.28 -4.27
N SER A 48 1.38 -21.57 -4.16
CA SER A 48 0.84 -21.00 -2.92
C SER A 48 -0.69 -20.86 -3.07
N GLY A 49 -1.37 -20.34 -2.04
CA GLY A 49 -2.80 -20.06 -2.13
C GLY A 49 -3.21 -19.15 -3.28
N SER A 50 -2.32 -18.28 -3.77
CA SER A 50 -2.59 -17.30 -4.84
C SER A 50 -1.66 -17.36 -6.06
N ARG A 51 -0.72 -18.33 -6.12
CA ARG A 51 0.25 -18.46 -7.22
C ARG A 51 0.18 -19.85 -7.86
N PHE A 52 -0.04 -19.89 -9.16
CA PHE A 52 -0.29 -21.12 -9.91
C PHE A 52 0.58 -21.19 -11.16
N ARG A 53 0.83 -22.41 -11.64
CA ARG A 53 1.29 -22.65 -13.02
C ARG A 53 0.08 -23.11 -13.81
N ILE A 54 -0.24 -22.38 -14.88
CA ILE A 54 -1.37 -22.70 -15.74
C ILE A 54 -0.89 -23.03 -17.15
N TYR A 55 -1.53 -24.01 -17.77
CA TYR A 55 -1.40 -24.34 -19.18
C TYR A 55 -2.56 -23.71 -19.95
N CYS A 56 -2.27 -22.89 -20.95
CA CYS A 56 -3.27 -22.30 -21.85
C CYS A 56 -3.28 -23.11 -23.16
N PRO A 57 -4.28 -23.99 -23.41
CA PRO A 57 -4.26 -24.88 -24.58
C PRO A 57 -4.26 -24.11 -25.90
N LYS A 58 -5.05 -23.03 -25.99
CA LYS A 58 -5.19 -22.19 -27.18
C LYS A 58 -3.85 -21.62 -27.67
N ASP A 59 -2.99 -21.22 -26.73
CA ASP A 59 -1.68 -20.63 -27.03
C ASP A 59 -0.54 -21.67 -26.90
N SER A 60 -0.88 -22.91 -26.51
CA SER A 60 0.06 -24.01 -26.25
C SER A 60 1.25 -23.57 -25.39
N CYS A 61 0.97 -22.92 -24.25
CA CYS A 61 1.99 -22.39 -23.36
C CYS A 61 1.70 -22.60 -21.88
N LEU A 62 2.76 -22.68 -21.08
CA LEU A 62 2.73 -22.68 -19.63
C LEU A 62 3.14 -21.30 -19.12
N VAL A 63 2.41 -20.74 -18.16
CA VAL A 63 2.72 -19.44 -17.56
C VAL A 63 2.44 -19.45 -16.07
N THR A 64 3.18 -18.64 -15.32
CA THR A 64 2.91 -18.42 -13.89
C THR A 64 1.81 -17.39 -13.73
N PHE A 65 0.75 -17.73 -13.01
CA PHE A 65 -0.43 -16.92 -12.76
C PHE A 65 -0.54 -16.51 -11.29
N LEU A 66 -0.88 -15.26 -11.04
CA LEU A 66 -1.13 -14.68 -9.72
C LEU A 66 -2.56 -14.15 -9.63
N LEU A 67 -3.26 -14.46 -8.54
CA LEU A 67 -4.59 -13.91 -8.26
C LEU A 67 -4.52 -12.41 -8.02
N ALA A 68 -5.40 -11.67 -8.69
CA ALA A 68 -5.60 -10.25 -8.51
C ALA A 68 -6.47 -9.94 -7.27
N GLY A 69 -6.30 -8.73 -6.75
CA GLY A 69 -7.18 -8.12 -5.75
C GLY A 69 -7.06 -8.64 -4.32
N ILE A 70 -6.09 -9.53 -4.02
CA ILE A 70 -5.94 -10.13 -2.69
C ILE A 70 -4.49 -10.19 -2.22
N SER A 71 -4.31 -10.19 -0.91
CA SER A 71 -3.07 -10.53 -0.21
C SER A 71 -3.26 -11.88 0.47
N CYS A 72 -2.51 -12.89 0.00
CA CYS A 72 -2.60 -14.26 0.49
C CYS A 72 -1.34 -14.58 1.32
N PRO A 73 -1.47 -15.11 2.55
CA PRO A 73 -0.32 -15.47 3.39
C PRO A 73 0.60 -16.47 2.68
N ARG A 74 1.90 -16.35 2.92
CA ARG A 74 2.92 -17.22 2.33
C ARG A 74 2.88 -18.60 2.98
N SER A 75 2.76 -19.65 2.16
CA SER A 75 2.93 -21.04 2.60
C SER A 75 4.39 -21.34 2.96
N SER A 76 4.59 -22.32 3.83
CA SER A 76 5.92 -22.82 4.19
C SER A 76 6.63 -23.41 2.96
N ARG A 77 7.97 -23.33 2.94
CA ARG A 77 8.78 -23.97 1.89
C ARG A 77 9.89 -24.82 2.50
N PRO A 78 9.96 -26.12 2.16
CA PRO A 78 11.05 -26.98 2.59
C PRO A 78 12.36 -26.55 1.94
N ALA A 79 13.48 -26.86 2.59
CA ALA A 79 14.79 -26.65 2.01
C ALA A 79 14.96 -27.51 0.75
N LEU A 80 15.28 -26.89 -0.38
CA LEU A 80 15.50 -27.59 -1.65
C LEU A 80 16.60 -26.88 -2.44
N GLY A 81 17.56 -27.65 -2.96
CA GLY A 81 18.59 -27.14 -3.89
C GLY A 81 19.46 -26.00 -3.34
N GLY A 82 19.83 -26.04 -2.05
CA GLY A 82 20.68 -25.01 -1.43
C GLY A 82 19.95 -23.75 -0.97
N VAL A 83 18.62 -23.68 -1.13
CA VAL A 83 17.79 -22.63 -0.54
C VAL A 83 17.35 -23.06 0.88
N PRO A 84 17.59 -22.25 1.93
CA PRO A 84 17.15 -22.55 3.28
C PRO A 84 15.63 -22.72 3.37
N ALA A 85 15.16 -23.55 4.31
CA ALA A 85 13.74 -23.64 4.62
C ALA A 85 13.20 -22.26 5.04
N GLN A 86 12.01 -21.91 4.55
CA GLN A 86 11.31 -20.69 4.93
C GLN A 86 10.04 -21.07 5.67
N GLU A 87 9.90 -20.52 6.86
CA GLU A 87 8.68 -20.65 7.64
C GLU A 87 7.54 -19.89 6.95
N GLY A 88 6.36 -20.48 6.96
CA GLY A 88 5.16 -19.87 6.39
C GLY A 88 4.59 -18.78 7.30
N GLU A 89 3.77 -17.90 6.74
CA GLU A 89 2.91 -17.02 7.50
C GLU A 89 1.69 -17.80 8.02
N PRO A 90 1.06 -17.37 9.13
CA PRO A 90 -0.14 -18.01 9.64
C PRO A 90 -1.21 -18.18 8.55
N PHE A 91 -1.80 -19.38 8.48
CA PHE A 91 -2.82 -19.76 7.50
C PHE A 91 -2.34 -19.86 6.04
N GLY A 92 -1.03 -19.72 5.78
CA GLY A 92 -0.46 -19.83 4.43
C GLY A 92 -0.52 -21.25 3.85
N ASP A 93 -0.31 -22.26 4.69
CA ASP A 93 -0.41 -23.66 4.26
C ASP A 93 -1.87 -24.06 4.04
N GLU A 94 -2.79 -23.58 4.86
CA GLU A 94 -4.23 -23.76 4.71
C GLU A 94 -4.74 -23.11 3.42
N ALA A 95 -4.27 -21.89 3.09
CA ALA A 95 -4.57 -21.23 1.83
C ALA A 95 -4.05 -22.02 0.62
N LEU A 96 -2.85 -22.60 0.73
CA LEU A 96 -2.28 -23.48 -0.29
C LEU A 96 -3.15 -24.74 -0.51
N HIS A 97 -3.53 -25.43 0.57
CA HIS A 97 -4.41 -26.61 0.48
C HIS A 97 -5.77 -26.26 -0.09
N PHE A 98 -6.35 -25.14 0.35
CA PHE A 98 -7.64 -24.64 -0.13
C PHE A 98 -7.69 -24.47 -1.65
N SER A 99 -6.67 -23.82 -2.22
CA SER A 99 -6.55 -23.64 -3.66
C SER A 99 -6.23 -24.97 -4.35
N ARG A 100 -5.27 -25.75 -3.83
CA ARG A 100 -4.90 -27.05 -4.39
C ARG A 100 -6.10 -27.97 -4.57
N ASP A 101 -6.89 -28.16 -3.53
CA ASP A 101 -8.01 -29.09 -3.53
C ASP A 101 -9.14 -28.67 -4.47
N ARG A 102 -9.23 -27.38 -4.82
CA ARG A 102 -10.25 -26.79 -5.69
C ARG A 102 -9.85 -26.66 -7.15
N ILE A 103 -8.57 -26.45 -7.46
CA ILE A 103 -8.16 -26.11 -8.82
C ILE A 103 -7.03 -26.96 -9.40
N LEU A 104 -6.23 -27.68 -8.61
CA LEU A 104 -5.13 -28.49 -9.16
C LEU A 104 -5.67 -29.53 -10.15
N GLN A 105 -5.06 -29.58 -11.35
CA GLN A 105 -5.43 -30.45 -12.47
C GLN A 105 -6.90 -30.32 -12.92
N ARG A 106 -7.49 -29.15 -12.73
CA ARG A 106 -8.84 -28.83 -13.23
C ARG A 106 -8.80 -27.74 -14.29
N ASP A 107 -9.81 -27.77 -15.15
CA ASP A 107 -10.10 -26.71 -16.09
C ASP A 107 -10.60 -25.47 -15.33
N VAL A 108 -10.02 -24.34 -15.66
CA VAL A 108 -10.35 -23.03 -15.11
C VAL A 108 -10.47 -22.02 -16.23
N SER A 109 -11.23 -20.97 -15.96
CA SER A 109 -11.26 -19.78 -16.80
C SER A 109 -10.47 -18.68 -16.12
N VAL A 110 -9.57 -18.01 -16.85
CA VAL A 110 -8.79 -16.89 -16.34
C VAL A 110 -9.00 -15.62 -17.15
N LYS A 111 -9.01 -14.46 -16.49
CA LYS A 111 -8.93 -13.13 -17.12
C LYS A 111 -7.59 -12.52 -16.73
N ILE A 112 -6.69 -12.38 -17.69
CA ILE A 112 -5.33 -11.86 -17.46
C ILE A 112 -5.34 -10.36 -17.72
N GLU A 113 -4.96 -9.56 -16.72
CA GLU A 113 -5.05 -8.10 -16.78
C GLU A 113 -3.69 -7.45 -16.96
N THR A 114 -2.66 -7.98 -16.31
CA THR A 114 -1.31 -7.37 -16.33
C THR A 114 -0.24 -8.41 -15.97
N THR A 115 0.99 -7.95 -15.77
CA THR A 115 2.08 -8.76 -15.22
C THR A 115 2.63 -8.11 -13.95
N ASP A 116 3.42 -8.88 -13.20
CA ASP A 116 4.31 -8.31 -12.20
C ASP A 116 5.37 -7.39 -12.84
N LYS A 117 6.08 -6.62 -12.01
CA LYS A 117 7.10 -5.65 -12.48
C LYS A 117 8.20 -6.29 -13.33
N ALA A 118 8.58 -7.52 -13.00
CA ALA A 118 9.61 -8.28 -13.70
C ALA A 118 9.07 -9.07 -14.91
N ALA A 119 7.76 -9.00 -15.17
CA ALA A 119 7.07 -9.76 -16.22
C ALA A 119 7.30 -11.28 -16.15
N THR A 120 7.54 -11.82 -14.96
CA THR A 120 7.72 -13.27 -14.71
C THR A 120 6.41 -13.99 -14.49
N SER A 121 5.38 -13.25 -14.07
CA SER A 121 4.07 -13.78 -13.70
C SER A 121 2.98 -12.88 -14.28
N VAL A 122 1.93 -13.50 -14.84
CA VAL A 122 0.72 -12.77 -15.21
C VAL A 122 -0.18 -12.64 -13.99
N ILE A 123 -0.90 -11.52 -13.89
CA ILE A 123 -1.81 -11.20 -12.79
C ILE A 123 -3.23 -11.10 -13.35
N GLY A 124 -4.18 -11.74 -12.67
CA GLY A 124 -5.56 -11.75 -13.13
C GLY A 124 -6.54 -12.46 -12.22
N TRP A 125 -7.73 -12.69 -12.75
CA TRP A 125 -8.84 -13.32 -12.04
C TRP A 125 -9.04 -14.75 -12.53
N LEU A 126 -9.37 -15.66 -11.63
CA LEU A 126 -9.58 -17.08 -11.93
C LEU A 126 -10.96 -17.51 -11.46
N TRP A 127 -11.67 -18.23 -12.34
CA TRP A 127 -12.94 -18.88 -12.05
C TRP A 127 -12.79 -20.39 -12.20
N THR A 128 -13.33 -21.11 -11.21
CA THR A 128 -13.49 -22.55 -11.27
C THR A 128 -14.58 -22.95 -12.28
N GLU A 129 -14.69 -24.24 -12.59
CA GLU A 129 -15.74 -24.80 -13.45
C GLU A 129 -17.16 -24.35 -13.05
N ASN A 130 -17.43 -24.20 -11.74
CA ASN A 130 -18.71 -23.73 -11.21
C ASN A 130 -18.87 -22.20 -11.24
N ASN A 131 -18.03 -21.50 -12.01
CA ASN A 131 -17.99 -20.04 -12.12
C ASN A 131 -17.76 -19.31 -10.78
N VAL A 132 -17.10 -19.96 -9.81
CA VAL A 132 -16.71 -19.34 -8.54
C VAL A 132 -15.38 -18.61 -8.72
N ASN A 133 -15.35 -17.32 -8.41
CA ASN A 133 -14.12 -16.51 -8.40
C ASN A 133 -13.24 -16.93 -7.21
N LEU A 134 -12.04 -17.43 -7.49
CA LEU A 134 -11.15 -17.97 -6.47
C LEU A 134 -10.62 -16.91 -5.50
N SER A 135 -10.40 -15.67 -5.96
CA SER A 135 -10.00 -14.56 -5.09
C SER A 135 -11.05 -14.29 -4.01
N VAL A 136 -12.33 -14.25 -4.41
CA VAL A 136 -13.45 -14.05 -3.49
C VAL A 136 -13.59 -15.24 -2.52
N ALA A 137 -13.43 -16.47 -3.02
CA ALA A 137 -13.54 -17.67 -2.19
C ALA A 137 -12.45 -17.76 -1.11
N LEU A 138 -11.21 -17.37 -1.43
CA LEU A 138 -10.11 -17.31 -0.45
C LEU A 138 -10.40 -16.27 0.65
N VAL A 139 -10.93 -15.10 0.27
CA VAL A 139 -11.27 -14.04 1.21
C VAL A 139 -12.46 -14.43 2.11
N GLU A 140 -13.51 -15.04 1.55
CA GLU A 140 -14.69 -15.52 2.29
C GLU A 140 -14.34 -16.55 3.38
N GLU A 141 -13.28 -17.31 3.14
CA GLU A 141 -12.78 -18.30 4.07
C GLU A 141 -11.72 -17.74 5.03
N GLY A 142 -11.41 -16.45 4.94
CA GLY A 142 -10.38 -15.82 5.78
C GLY A 142 -8.98 -16.36 5.50
N LEU A 143 -8.72 -16.84 4.28
CA LEU A 143 -7.41 -17.36 3.83
C LEU A 143 -6.64 -16.34 2.98
N ALA A 144 -7.24 -15.17 2.75
CA ALA A 144 -6.64 -13.99 2.15
C ALA A 144 -7.36 -12.73 2.63
N SER A 145 -6.70 -11.58 2.54
CA SER A 145 -7.31 -10.26 2.75
C SER A 145 -7.44 -9.50 1.42
N VAL A 146 -8.31 -8.51 1.38
CA VAL A 146 -8.50 -7.65 0.20
C VAL A 146 -7.27 -6.75 0.03
N HIS A 147 -6.70 -6.74 -1.17
CA HIS A 147 -5.59 -5.87 -1.54
C HIS A 147 -6.11 -4.61 -2.24
N PHE A 148 -5.44 -3.48 -2.08
CA PHE A 148 -5.89 -2.19 -2.62
C PHE A 148 -6.08 -2.18 -4.14
N THR A 149 -5.38 -3.05 -4.86
CA THR A 149 -5.56 -3.18 -6.32
C THR A 149 -6.97 -3.64 -6.70
N ALA A 150 -7.76 -4.19 -5.78
CA ALA A 150 -9.15 -4.53 -6.00
C ALA A 150 -10.07 -3.31 -6.13
N GLU A 151 -9.74 -2.14 -5.55
CA GLU A 151 -10.64 -0.98 -5.42
C GLU A 151 -11.21 -0.49 -6.76
N LYS A 152 -10.41 -0.57 -7.84
CA LYS A 152 -10.79 -0.11 -9.18
C LYS A 152 -11.40 -1.20 -10.05
N THR A 153 -11.72 -2.36 -9.47
CA THR A 153 -12.12 -3.56 -10.21
C THR A 153 -13.59 -3.88 -9.96
N GLU A 154 -14.23 -4.53 -10.93
CA GLU A 154 -15.62 -4.97 -10.83
C GLU A 154 -15.87 -5.95 -9.67
N HIS A 155 -14.81 -6.55 -9.12
CA HIS A 155 -14.87 -7.53 -8.05
C HIS A 155 -14.71 -6.93 -6.64
N TYR A 156 -14.46 -5.63 -6.52
CA TYR A 156 -14.21 -4.98 -5.22
C TYR A 156 -15.31 -5.25 -4.20
N ARG A 157 -16.57 -5.03 -4.59
CA ARG A 157 -17.73 -5.21 -3.72
C ARG A 157 -17.86 -6.65 -3.22
N ALA A 158 -17.66 -7.63 -4.09
CA ALA A 158 -17.75 -9.03 -3.71
C ALA A 158 -16.63 -9.43 -2.74
N LEU A 159 -15.43 -8.89 -2.94
CA LEU A 159 -14.27 -9.11 -2.06
C LEU A 159 -14.47 -8.49 -0.68
N THR A 160 -14.94 -7.25 -0.59
CA THR A 160 -15.16 -6.57 0.70
C THR A 160 -16.30 -7.22 1.48
N GLU A 161 -17.40 -7.56 0.82
CA GLU A 161 -18.51 -8.30 1.45
C GLU A 161 -18.04 -9.67 1.98
N ALA A 162 -17.17 -10.36 1.24
CA ALA A 162 -16.59 -11.64 1.67
C ALA A 162 -15.65 -11.47 2.87
N GLU A 163 -14.83 -10.42 2.88
CA GLU A 163 -13.90 -10.17 3.98
C GLU A 163 -14.65 -9.83 5.27
N SER A 164 -15.69 -9.01 5.19
CA SER A 164 -16.55 -8.69 6.33
C SER A 164 -17.20 -9.95 6.91
N ARG A 165 -17.69 -10.87 6.06
CA ARG A 165 -18.24 -12.15 6.52
C ARG A 165 -17.18 -13.04 7.17
N ALA A 166 -15.95 -13.04 6.66
CA ALA A 166 -14.85 -13.80 7.25
C ALA A 166 -14.42 -13.25 8.62
N LYS A 167 -14.35 -11.91 8.75
CA LYS A 167 -14.10 -11.20 10.02
C LYS A 167 -15.18 -11.46 11.06
N ALA A 168 -16.45 -11.30 10.69
CA ALA A 168 -17.58 -11.56 11.58
C ALA A 168 -17.61 -12.99 12.12
N LYS A 169 -17.16 -13.95 11.30
CA LYS A 169 -17.05 -15.37 11.69
C LYS A 169 -15.71 -15.73 12.33
N ARG A 170 -14.78 -14.76 12.49
CA ARG A 170 -13.40 -14.95 12.98
C ARG A 170 -12.68 -16.13 12.31
N LYS A 171 -12.84 -16.24 10.98
CA LYS A 171 -12.24 -17.34 10.22
C LYS A 171 -10.73 -17.11 10.02
N ASN A 172 -9.93 -18.15 10.25
CA ASN A 172 -8.53 -18.25 9.82
C ASN A 172 -7.68 -17.02 10.16
N ILE A 173 -7.22 -16.21 9.20
CA ILE A 173 -6.40 -15.02 9.48
C ILE A 173 -7.09 -14.01 10.42
N TRP A 174 -8.41 -14.13 10.58
CA TRP A 174 -9.24 -13.34 11.49
C TRP A 174 -9.55 -14.03 12.82
N LYS A 175 -8.92 -15.17 13.14
CA LYS A 175 -9.14 -15.92 14.40
C LYS A 175 -8.87 -15.07 15.64
N ASP A 176 -7.76 -14.36 15.62
CA ASP A 176 -7.32 -13.48 16.71
C ASP A 176 -7.63 -12.01 16.39
N TYR A 177 -8.59 -11.78 15.49
CA TYR A 177 -9.09 -10.44 15.20
C TYR A 177 -9.82 -9.93 16.44
N VAL A 178 -9.08 -9.13 17.21
CA VAL A 178 -9.64 -8.27 18.24
C VAL A 178 -10.15 -7.05 17.49
N GLU A 179 -11.47 -6.92 17.39
CA GLU A 179 -12.11 -5.63 17.14
C GLU A 179 -11.44 -4.64 18.08
N LYS A 180 -10.78 -3.61 17.54
CA LYS A 180 -10.30 -2.53 18.39
C LYS A 180 -11.54 -1.99 19.08
N VAL A 181 -11.67 -2.29 20.37
CA VAL A 181 -12.62 -1.65 21.26
C VAL A 181 -12.11 -0.22 21.42
N GLU A 182 -12.43 0.63 20.45
CA GLU A 182 -12.64 2.04 20.73
C GLU A 182 -13.87 2.08 21.64
N ASP A 183 -13.74 2.75 22.79
CA ASP A 183 -14.72 2.77 23.88
C ASP A 183 -16.18 2.61 23.40
N GLU A 184 -16.83 1.52 23.85
CA GLU A 184 -18.23 1.14 23.57
C GLU A 184 -19.26 2.09 24.21
N ASN A 185 -19.15 3.38 23.93
CA ASN A 185 -20.23 4.34 24.03
C ASN A 185 -20.29 5.14 22.72
N LYS A 186 -20.45 4.43 21.61
CA LYS A 186 -21.08 4.84 20.33
C LYS A 186 -20.65 3.84 19.26
N GLU A 187 -21.50 2.87 18.96
CA GLU A 187 -21.67 2.23 17.64
C GLU A 187 -22.43 0.91 17.83
N ASN A 188 -23.71 1.04 18.20
CA ASN A 188 -24.75 0.08 17.87
C ASN A 188 -25.85 0.89 17.18
N GLU A 189 -25.67 1.15 15.89
CA GLU A 189 -26.73 1.60 14.98
C GLU A 189 -26.21 1.49 13.54
N ASP A 190 -25.95 0.25 13.09
CA ASP A 190 -26.29 -0.11 11.71
C ASP A 190 -27.76 -0.55 11.72
N GLU A 191 -28.65 0.39 12.03
CA GLU A 191 -30.00 0.32 11.51
C GLU A 191 -29.96 0.66 10.03
N LYS A 192 -30.85 0.03 9.26
CA LYS A 192 -31.07 0.32 7.84
C LYS A 192 -31.29 1.82 7.66
N GLU A 193 -30.26 2.58 7.31
CA GLU A 193 -30.43 4.02 7.16
C GLU A 193 -31.12 4.37 5.83
N ASP A 194 -32.25 5.01 6.03
CA ASP A 194 -33.05 5.76 5.08
C ASP A 194 -32.18 6.75 4.27
N PRO A 195 -32.27 6.81 2.92
CA PRO A 195 -31.39 7.63 2.07
C PRO A 195 -31.45 9.15 2.28
N THR A 196 -32.22 9.61 3.28
CA THR A 196 -32.64 10.99 3.52
C THR A 196 -32.15 11.61 4.84
N ALA A 197 -31.40 10.90 5.70
CA ALA A 197 -30.81 11.49 6.90
C ALA A 197 -29.48 12.24 6.61
N PRO A 198 -29.19 13.38 7.28
CA PRO A 198 -27.95 14.12 7.07
C PRO A 198 -26.75 13.39 7.71
N ALA A 199 -25.83 12.92 6.88
CA ALA A 199 -24.57 12.32 7.32
C ALA A 199 -23.61 13.40 7.82
N ASP A 200 -23.44 13.53 9.14
CA ASP A 200 -22.59 14.56 9.74
C ASP A 200 -21.11 14.13 9.85
N ARG A 201 -20.20 15.06 9.57
CA ARG A 201 -18.74 14.88 9.76
C ARG A 201 -18.41 14.62 11.23
N LYS A 202 -18.17 13.35 11.60
CA LYS A 202 -17.43 12.95 12.82
C LYS A 202 -16.05 13.60 12.84
N VAL A 203 -15.76 14.34 13.90
CA VAL A 203 -14.47 15.00 14.16
C VAL A 203 -13.94 14.52 15.50
N ASN A 204 -12.76 13.92 15.49
CA ASN A 204 -12.00 13.50 16.66
C ASN A 204 -10.57 14.02 16.52
N TYR A 205 -10.30 15.19 17.12
CA TYR A 205 -8.98 15.81 17.00
C TYR A 205 -7.97 15.19 17.95
N GLU A 206 -6.91 14.65 17.38
CA GLU A 206 -5.72 14.20 18.08
C GLU A 206 -4.63 15.25 17.96
N LYS A 207 -3.91 15.51 19.05
CA LYS A 207 -2.79 16.45 19.02
C LYS A 207 -1.55 15.75 18.50
N VAL A 208 -0.97 16.27 17.43
CA VAL A 208 0.23 15.70 16.80
C VAL A 208 1.28 16.77 16.57
N VAL A 209 2.54 16.36 16.49
CA VAL A 209 3.66 17.21 16.06
C VAL A 209 4.15 16.68 14.72
N VAL A 210 4.10 17.50 13.67
CA VAL A 210 4.62 17.11 12.36
C VAL A 210 6.15 17.20 12.38
N THR A 211 6.82 16.08 12.07
CA THR A 211 8.27 15.95 12.19
C THR A 211 9.00 15.87 10.85
N GLU A 212 8.32 15.44 9.79
CA GLU A 212 8.90 15.34 8.45
C GLU A 212 7.83 15.57 7.39
N VAL A 213 8.20 16.27 6.31
CA VAL A 213 7.38 16.40 5.10
C VAL A 213 8.14 15.79 3.93
N THR A 214 7.48 14.91 3.19
CA THR A 214 8.06 14.19 2.05
C THR A 214 7.83 14.92 0.72
N PRO A 215 8.64 14.62 -0.32
CA PRO A 215 8.42 15.15 -1.67
C PRO A 215 7.07 14.80 -2.30
N GLU A 216 6.38 13.77 -1.80
CA GLU A 216 5.06 13.34 -2.29
C GLU A 216 3.89 14.02 -1.54
N LEU A 217 4.16 15.05 -0.72
CA LEU A 217 3.18 15.70 0.18
C LEU A 217 2.58 14.73 1.21
N HIS A 218 3.23 13.59 1.45
CA HIS A 218 3.01 12.84 2.67
C HIS A 218 3.81 13.50 3.80
N PHE A 219 3.44 13.21 5.03
CA PHE A 219 4.17 13.70 6.18
C PHE A 219 4.16 12.69 7.31
N TYR A 220 5.15 12.80 8.18
CA TYR A 220 5.20 12.03 9.41
C TYR A 220 4.87 12.93 10.59
N ALA A 221 4.10 12.37 11.52
CA ALA A 221 3.75 13.04 12.75
C ALA A 221 3.84 12.10 13.96
N GLN A 222 4.11 12.69 15.12
CA GLN A 222 4.12 12.02 16.42
C GLN A 222 2.91 12.46 17.24
N HIS A 223 2.23 11.55 17.93
CA HIS A 223 1.18 11.94 18.86
C HIS A 223 1.78 12.65 20.09
N ALA A 224 1.24 13.82 20.43
CA ALA A 224 1.79 14.69 21.46
C ALA A 224 1.72 14.06 22.88
N ASP A 225 0.76 13.17 23.12
CA ASP A 225 0.61 12.43 24.38
C ASP A 225 1.70 11.35 24.58
N GLN A 226 2.39 10.95 23.50
CA GLN A 226 3.49 9.98 23.52
C GLN A 226 4.87 10.64 23.64
N GLY A 227 4.97 11.97 23.55
CA GLY A 227 6.25 12.70 23.52
C GLY A 227 7.16 12.37 24.71
N ALA A 228 6.61 12.34 25.93
CA ALA A 228 7.38 12.01 27.13
C ALA A 228 7.98 10.59 27.11
N LYS A 229 7.25 9.61 26.53
CA LYS A 229 7.74 8.23 26.39
C LYS A 229 8.87 8.14 25.38
N LEU A 230 8.74 8.84 24.25
CA LEU A 230 9.80 8.91 23.25
C LEU A 230 11.06 9.58 23.81
N GLU A 231 10.91 10.67 24.55
CA GLU A 231 12.03 11.36 25.20
C GLU A 231 12.75 10.46 26.22
N GLU A 232 12.00 9.71 27.04
CA GLU A 232 12.54 8.74 27.98
C GLU A 232 13.30 7.62 27.24
N LEU A 233 12.72 7.08 26.16
CA LEU A 233 13.34 6.04 25.33
C LEU A 233 14.67 6.53 24.73
N MET A 234 14.68 7.71 24.12
CA MET A 234 15.87 8.30 23.51
C MET A 234 16.95 8.62 24.55
N THR A 235 16.55 9.10 25.72
CA THR A 235 17.46 9.36 26.84
C THR A 235 18.15 8.07 27.30
N LYS A 236 17.39 6.99 27.52
CA LYS A 236 17.94 5.68 27.91
C LYS A 236 18.86 5.11 26.83
N LEU A 237 18.47 5.18 25.56
CA LEU A 237 19.29 4.72 24.44
C LEU A 237 20.65 5.43 24.39
N ARG A 238 20.64 6.76 24.51
CA ARG A 238 21.87 7.57 24.49
C ARG A 238 22.73 7.32 25.72
N GLN A 239 22.13 7.15 26.90
CA GLN A 239 22.86 6.77 28.12
C GLN A 239 23.56 5.42 27.96
N GLU A 240 22.90 4.42 27.38
CA GLU A 240 23.49 3.11 27.14
C GLU A 240 24.68 3.18 26.18
N PHE A 241 24.57 3.92 25.07
CA PHE A 241 25.70 4.11 24.15
C PHE A 241 26.81 5.01 24.70
N ARG A 242 26.54 5.86 25.69
CA ARG A 242 27.59 6.60 26.41
C ARG A 242 28.34 5.69 27.37
N ALA A 243 27.64 4.80 28.07
CA ALA A 243 28.23 3.83 28.99
C ALA A 243 29.00 2.71 28.26
N MET A 244 28.46 2.25 27.13
CA MET A 244 29.03 1.21 26.29
C MET A 244 29.06 1.67 24.82
N PRO A 245 30.08 2.44 24.42
CA PRO A 245 30.20 2.92 23.05
C PRO A 245 30.27 1.77 22.04
N PRO A 246 29.51 1.83 20.95
CA PRO A 246 29.54 0.78 19.93
C PRO A 246 30.88 0.81 19.20
N VAL A 247 31.41 -0.38 18.88
CA VAL A 247 32.65 -0.49 18.12
C VAL A 247 32.39 -0.13 16.66
N THR A 248 32.99 0.96 16.20
CA THR A 248 32.83 1.49 14.83
C THR A 248 33.10 0.43 13.77
N GLY A 249 32.14 0.21 12.87
CA GLY A 249 32.27 -0.75 11.75
C GLY A 249 32.10 -2.23 12.12
N SER A 250 31.83 -2.55 13.40
CA SER A 250 31.54 -3.93 13.82
C SER A 250 30.14 -4.42 13.43
N TYR A 251 29.21 -3.48 13.22
CA TYR A 251 27.85 -3.79 12.80
C TYR A 251 27.78 -4.06 11.30
N ASN A 252 27.19 -5.20 10.92
CA ASN A 252 26.96 -5.58 9.53
C ASN A 252 25.48 -5.38 9.16
N PRO A 253 25.10 -4.22 8.59
CA PRO A 253 23.71 -3.87 8.35
C PRO A 253 23.08 -4.74 7.27
N LYS A 254 21.85 -5.22 7.50
CA LYS A 254 21.04 -5.88 6.48
C LYS A 254 19.73 -5.14 6.27
N ARG A 255 19.25 -5.16 5.03
CA ARG A 255 17.96 -4.56 4.68
C ARG A 255 16.85 -5.14 5.55
N GLY A 256 16.06 -4.26 6.16
CA GLY A 256 14.97 -4.60 7.06
C GLY A 256 15.34 -4.59 8.55
N ASP A 257 16.63 -4.61 8.89
CA ASP A 257 17.08 -4.60 10.29
C ASP A 257 16.68 -3.29 10.98
N LEU A 258 16.24 -3.40 12.23
CA LEU A 258 16.15 -2.26 13.14
C LEU A 258 17.52 -2.07 13.80
N CYS A 259 18.05 -0.84 13.75
CA CYS A 259 19.37 -0.49 14.23
C CYS A 259 19.34 0.82 15.01
N ALA A 260 20.47 1.15 15.63
CA ALA A 260 20.74 2.51 16.08
C ALA A 260 21.55 3.24 15.00
N ALA A 261 21.18 4.48 14.71
CA ALA A 261 21.89 5.33 13.76
C ALA A 261 22.21 6.68 14.40
N LYS A 262 23.41 7.19 14.10
CA LYS A 262 23.87 8.49 14.59
C LYS A 262 23.49 9.57 13.57
N PHE A 263 22.57 10.45 13.93
CA PHE A 263 22.07 11.49 13.02
C PHE A 263 23.13 12.55 12.73
N SER A 264 23.27 12.95 11.46
CA SER A 264 24.40 13.83 11.05
C SER A 264 24.33 15.24 11.60
N GLU A 265 23.13 15.78 11.82
CA GLU A 265 22.97 17.17 12.25
C GLU A 265 23.35 17.41 13.72
N ASP A 266 22.98 16.49 14.62
CA ASP A 266 23.21 16.64 16.06
C ASP A 266 24.23 15.65 16.65
N ASN A 267 24.63 14.64 15.88
CA ASN A 267 25.51 13.57 16.32
C ASN A 267 24.99 12.78 17.54
N GLU A 268 23.68 12.67 17.69
CA GLU A 268 23.04 11.81 18.70
C GLU A 268 22.50 10.51 18.09
N TRP A 269 22.27 9.51 18.94
CA TRP A 269 21.77 8.20 18.54
C TRP A 269 20.25 8.13 18.53
N TYR A 270 19.71 7.49 17.49
CA TYR A 270 18.29 7.30 17.24
C TYR A 270 17.99 5.88 16.77
N ARG A 271 16.74 5.42 16.92
CA ARG A 271 16.30 4.18 16.30
C ARG A 271 16.05 4.41 14.81
N ALA A 272 16.53 3.50 13.98
CA ALA A 272 16.38 3.56 12.55
C ALA A 272 16.17 2.16 11.95
N LYS A 273 15.58 2.11 10.75
CA LYS A 273 15.42 0.89 9.97
C LYS A 273 16.29 0.97 8.72
N ILE A 274 17.00 -0.11 8.41
CA ILE A 274 17.79 -0.21 7.18
C ILE A 274 16.85 -0.40 5.98
N GLU A 275 16.80 0.57 5.07
CA GLU A 275 16.01 0.46 3.84
C GLU A 275 16.83 -0.16 2.70
N LYS A 276 18.11 0.21 2.59
CA LYS A 276 18.99 -0.23 1.51
C LYS A 276 20.46 -0.17 1.94
N VAL A 277 21.24 -1.19 1.55
CA VAL A 277 22.70 -1.19 1.67
C VAL A 277 23.29 -0.95 0.29
N GLU A 278 24.08 0.11 0.13
CA GLU A 278 24.60 0.53 -1.17
C GLU A 278 25.96 -0.10 -1.50
N LYS A 279 26.27 -0.17 -2.80
CA LYS A 279 27.58 -0.61 -3.28
C LYS A 279 28.61 0.48 -2.97
N GLY A 280 29.32 0.34 -1.86
CA GLY A 280 30.26 1.36 -1.36
C GLY A 280 30.28 1.52 0.16
N GLY A 281 29.40 0.81 0.88
CA GLY A 281 29.38 0.81 2.35
C GLY A 281 28.51 1.91 2.98
N ASN A 282 27.90 2.75 2.15
CA ASN A 282 26.82 3.65 2.55
C ASN A 282 25.50 2.89 2.69
N VAL A 283 24.64 3.37 3.57
CA VAL A 283 23.41 2.69 3.97
C VAL A 283 22.30 3.72 4.08
N SER A 284 21.22 3.52 3.34
CA SER A 284 20.01 4.33 3.43
C SER A 284 19.15 3.81 4.58
N ILE A 285 18.79 4.72 5.47
CA ILE A 285 18.07 4.45 6.71
C ILE A 285 16.84 5.35 6.83
N PHE A 286 15.86 4.87 7.57
CA PHE A 286 14.65 5.58 7.95
C PHE A 286 14.58 5.69 9.47
N TYR A 287 14.56 6.91 10.02
CA TYR A 287 14.44 7.15 11.45
C TYR A 287 12.99 6.88 11.89
N VAL A 288 12.76 5.69 12.45
CA VAL A 288 11.40 5.16 12.67
C VAL A 288 10.57 6.00 13.63
N ASP A 289 11.21 6.81 14.46
CA ASP A 289 10.53 7.65 15.43
C ASP A 289 10.28 9.07 14.93
N TYR A 290 10.85 9.49 13.79
CA TYR A 290 10.76 10.87 13.28
C TYR A 290 10.32 10.98 11.82
N GLY A 291 10.49 9.93 11.02
CA GLY A 291 10.00 9.87 9.63
C GLY A 291 11.01 10.32 8.56
N ASN A 292 12.07 11.04 8.95
CA ASN A 292 13.11 11.46 8.03
C ASN A 292 14.02 10.31 7.60
N ARG A 293 14.67 10.46 6.44
CA ARG A 293 15.59 9.49 5.86
C ARG A 293 16.97 10.09 5.70
N GLU A 294 17.99 9.23 5.76
CA GLU A 294 19.37 9.64 5.58
C GLU A 294 20.18 8.51 4.93
N THR A 295 21.21 8.84 4.16
CA THR A 295 22.23 7.88 3.73
C THR A 295 23.52 8.15 4.48
N VAL A 296 23.91 7.20 5.33
CA VAL A 296 25.07 7.30 6.21
C VAL A 296 26.08 6.17 5.96
N PRO A 297 27.37 6.36 6.25
CA PRO A 297 28.32 5.26 6.26
C PRO A 297 27.99 4.28 7.39
N SER A 298 28.31 2.99 7.21
CA SER A 298 28.13 1.95 8.23
C SER A 298 28.81 2.25 9.58
N THR A 299 29.82 3.12 9.61
CA THR A 299 30.49 3.60 10.83
C THR A 299 29.59 4.45 11.75
N ARG A 300 28.45 4.95 11.24
CA ARG A 300 27.44 5.68 12.01
C ARG A 300 26.26 4.79 12.44
N LEU A 301 26.38 3.48 12.23
CA LEU A 301 25.36 2.50 12.59
C LEU A 301 25.86 1.59 13.70
N ALA A 302 24.94 1.14 14.54
CA ALA A 302 25.18 0.16 15.58
C ALA A 302 24.00 -0.80 15.71
N MET A 303 24.25 -1.97 16.29
CA MET A 303 23.17 -2.85 16.71
C MET A 303 22.30 -2.12 17.74
N LEU A 304 20.98 -2.19 17.57
CA LEU A 304 20.06 -1.65 18.55
C LEU A 304 20.01 -2.61 19.75
N PRO A 305 20.25 -2.15 21.00
CA PRO A 305 20.17 -3.04 22.15
C PRO A 305 18.76 -3.63 22.31
N PRO A 306 18.62 -4.90 22.75
CA PRO A 306 17.33 -5.59 22.80
C PRO A 306 16.23 -4.86 23.58
N ALA A 307 16.60 -4.07 24.60
CA ALA A 307 15.67 -3.28 25.40
C ALA A 307 14.91 -2.21 24.60
N PHE A 308 15.38 -1.82 23.41
CA PHE A 308 14.78 -0.79 22.57
C PHE A 308 14.08 -1.35 21.32
N LEU A 309 14.00 -2.68 21.19
CA LEU A 309 13.32 -3.37 20.08
C LEU A 309 11.80 -3.48 20.26
N SER A 310 11.30 -3.43 21.51
CA SER A 310 9.90 -3.70 21.83
C SER A 310 8.95 -2.53 21.54
N ASP A 311 9.43 -1.30 21.68
CA ASP A 311 8.60 -0.12 21.45
C ASP A 311 8.24 0.03 19.97
N LYS A 312 6.98 0.31 19.69
CA LYS A 312 6.54 0.64 18.33
C LYS A 312 7.22 1.93 17.84
N PRO A 313 7.36 2.12 16.52
CA PRO A 313 7.72 3.41 15.95
C PRO A 313 6.80 4.52 16.43
N TYR A 314 7.34 5.69 16.76
CA TYR A 314 6.56 6.84 17.21
C TYR A 314 6.11 7.78 16.07
N ALA A 315 6.74 7.71 14.90
CA ALA A 315 6.32 8.47 13.72
C ALA A 315 5.33 7.68 12.87
N HIS A 316 4.21 8.32 12.53
CA HIS A 316 3.14 7.78 11.71
C HIS A 316 3.00 8.60 10.43
N GLU A 317 2.86 7.92 9.30
CA GLU A 317 2.74 8.54 7.98
C GLU A 317 1.27 8.90 7.69
N TYR A 318 1.05 10.10 7.17
CA TYR A 318 -0.25 10.64 6.83
C TYR A 318 -0.22 11.36 5.48
N THR A 319 -1.41 11.54 4.90
CA THR A 319 -1.62 12.37 3.72
C THR A 319 -2.75 13.36 3.99
N LEU A 320 -2.71 14.57 3.42
CA LEU A 320 -3.83 15.50 3.52
C LEU A 320 -5.07 14.94 2.78
N ALA A 321 -6.25 15.14 3.37
CA ALA A 321 -7.53 14.78 2.79
C ALA A 321 -7.97 15.83 1.77
N LEU A 322 -8.64 15.38 0.70
CA LEU A 322 -9.32 16.23 -0.29
C LEU A 322 -8.44 17.28 -1.00
N VAL A 323 -7.11 17.09 -1.03
CA VAL A 323 -6.18 17.95 -1.77
C VAL A 323 -5.45 17.15 -2.85
N MET A 324 -4.97 17.86 -3.88
CA MET A 324 -4.10 17.36 -4.93
C MET A 324 -2.91 18.32 -5.09
N LEU A 325 -1.76 17.75 -5.41
CA LEU A 325 -0.61 18.52 -5.88
C LEU A 325 -0.87 19.08 -7.29
N PRO A 326 -0.31 20.26 -7.62
CA PRO A 326 -0.28 20.74 -9.00
C PRO A 326 0.51 19.78 -9.90
N THR A 327 0.35 19.92 -11.22
CA THR A 327 1.02 19.04 -12.19
C THR A 327 2.46 19.42 -12.45
N ASP A 328 2.75 20.73 -12.45
CA ASP A 328 4.08 21.27 -12.68
C ASP A 328 5.03 20.99 -11.51
N GLU A 329 6.30 20.71 -11.80
CA GLU A 329 7.29 20.31 -10.79
C GLU A 329 7.76 21.50 -9.93
N GLU A 330 7.84 22.72 -10.47
CA GLU A 330 8.20 23.90 -9.66
C GLU A 330 7.08 24.22 -8.67
N ASP A 331 5.84 24.21 -9.16
CA ASP A 331 4.65 24.44 -8.32
C ASP A 331 4.51 23.37 -7.23
N LYS A 332 4.79 22.08 -7.53
CA LYS A 332 4.81 21.01 -6.52
C LYS A 332 5.81 21.32 -5.41
N ASN A 333 7.03 21.68 -5.79
CA ASN A 333 8.09 21.98 -4.84
C ASN A 333 7.72 23.17 -3.95
N ASP A 334 7.09 24.21 -4.50
CA ASP A 334 6.64 25.36 -3.71
C ASP A 334 5.47 25.00 -2.78
N ALA A 335 4.54 24.15 -3.22
CA ALA A 335 3.48 23.63 -2.36
C ALA A 335 4.01 22.82 -1.18
N ILE A 336 5.01 21.97 -1.41
CA ILE A 336 5.66 21.17 -0.37
C ILE A 336 6.40 22.08 0.63
N LYS A 337 7.12 23.11 0.14
CA LYS A 337 7.79 24.09 1.01
C LYS A 337 6.79 24.87 1.85
N ALA A 338 5.68 25.32 1.26
CA ALA A 338 4.64 26.06 1.97
C ALA A 338 4.02 25.19 3.07
N PHE A 339 3.64 23.95 2.75
CA PHE A 339 3.14 23.00 3.74
C PHE A 339 4.15 22.71 4.85
N ALA A 340 5.43 22.55 4.52
CA ALA A 340 6.48 22.36 5.50
C ALA A 340 6.64 23.58 6.43
N GLN A 341 6.62 24.80 5.90
CA GLN A 341 6.67 26.04 6.68
C GLN A 341 5.46 26.18 7.62
N ASP A 342 4.29 25.72 7.18
CA ASP A 342 3.06 25.81 7.95
C ASP A 342 2.92 24.72 9.00
N THR A 343 3.63 23.60 8.87
CA THR A 343 3.40 22.42 9.74
C THR A 343 4.61 21.92 10.52
N LEU A 344 5.83 21.98 9.98
CA LEU A 344 7.00 21.35 10.60
C LEU A 344 7.25 21.89 12.01
N ASN A 345 7.46 20.96 12.94
CA ASN A 345 7.71 21.20 14.36
C ASN A 345 6.58 21.97 15.08
N LYS A 346 5.39 22.08 14.49
CA LYS A 346 4.21 22.66 15.13
C LYS A 346 3.31 21.57 15.70
N THR A 347 2.64 21.90 16.81
CA THR A 347 1.58 21.05 17.36
C THR A 347 0.26 21.39 16.69
N LEU A 348 -0.30 20.43 15.94
CA LEU A 348 -1.53 20.57 15.17
C LEU A 348 -2.61 19.62 15.70
N GLN A 349 -3.86 19.91 15.36
CA GLN A 349 -4.99 19.02 15.59
C GLN A 349 -5.26 18.22 14.32
N LEU A 350 -5.01 16.91 14.38
CA LEU A 350 -5.21 15.97 13.29
C LEU A 350 -6.57 15.30 13.45
N ASN A 351 -7.36 15.24 12.38
CA ASN A 351 -8.58 14.42 12.31
C ASN A 351 -8.49 13.47 11.12
N VAL A 352 -8.65 12.17 11.36
CA VAL A 352 -8.69 11.16 10.30
C VAL A 352 -10.05 11.22 9.61
N GLU A 353 -10.05 11.50 8.30
CA GLU A 353 -11.30 11.62 7.53
C GLU A 353 -11.70 10.33 6.85
N TYR A 354 -10.73 9.66 6.23
CA TYR A 354 -10.92 8.39 5.55
C TYR A 354 -9.59 7.66 5.37
N ARG A 355 -9.64 6.37 5.07
CA ARG A 355 -8.47 5.56 4.75
C ARG A 355 -8.54 5.08 3.30
N ILE A 356 -7.42 5.15 2.58
CA ILE A 356 -7.27 4.58 1.23
C ILE A 356 -6.07 3.64 1.29
N SER A 357 -6.26 2.36 0.97
CA SER A 357 -5.16 1.39 0.93
C SER A 357 -4.33 1.30 2.25
N GLY A 358 -4.95 1.58 3.39
CA GLY A 358 -4.29 1.64 4.70
C GLY A 358 -3.60 2.98 5.03
N ALA A 359 -3.45 3.89 4.06
CA ALA A 359 -3.00 5.26 4.30
C ALA A 359 -4.14 6.09 4.89
N GLU A 360 -3.84 6.84 5.95
CA GLU A 360 -4.80 7.71 6.61
C GLU A 360 -4.79 9.09 5.97
N HIS A 361 -5.93 9.50 5.42
CA HIS A 361 -6.12 10.84 4.88
C HIS A 361 -6.77 11.72 5.94
N VAL A 362 -6.13 12.84 6.25
CA VAL A 362 -6.43 13.62 7.43
C VAL A 362 -6.60 15.11 7.10
N THR A 363 -7.36 15.81 7.94
CA THR A 363 -7.28 17.28 7.99
C THR A 363 -6.41 17.69 9.16
N LEU A 364 -5.59 18.73 8.96
CA LEU A 364 -4.81 19.37 10.01
C LEU A 364 -5.41 20.74 10.31
N VAL A 365 -5.63 21.03 11.59
CA VAL A 365 -6.07 22.33 12.08
C VAL A 365 -5.00 22.92 12.99
N ASP A 366 -4.59 24.15 12.72
CA ASP A 366 -3.70 24.89 13.61
C ASP A 366 -4.53 25.44 14.79
N PRO A 367 -4.26 25.02 16.03
CA PRO A 367 -5.03 25.46 17.19
C PRO A 367 -4.86 26.96 17.50
N ALA A 368 -3.80 27.62 17.01
CA ALA A 368 -3.53 29.03 17.29
C ALA A 368 -4.50 29.98 16.58
N ASN A 369 -4.83 29.68 15.32
CA ASN A 369 -5.71 30.49 14.48
C ASN A 369 -7.03 29.76 14.12
N LYS A 370 -7.15 28.48 14.50
CA LYS A 370 -8.28 27.57 14.18
C LYS A 370 -8.49 27.41 12.67
N SER A 371 -7.42 27.52 11.88
CA SER A 371 -7.48 27.38 10.43
C SER A 371 -7.17 25.96 9.99
N ASP A 372 -7.78 25.55 8.87
CA ASP A 372 -7.54 24.26 8.24
C ASP A 372 -6.37 24.42 7.26
N VAL A 373 -5.26 23.76 7.55
CA VAL A 373 -4.01 23.91 6.78
C VAL A 373 -4.20 23.54 5.31
N GLY A 374 -4.98 22.50 5.02
CA GLY A 374 -5.26 22.08 3.64
C GLY A 374 -6.07 23.14 2.90
N LYS A 375 -7.07 23.72 3.57
CA LYS A 375 -7.89 24.81 3.02
C LYS A 375 -7.07 26.07 2.75
N ASP A 376 -6.21 26.46 3.68
CA ASP A 376 -5.38 27.65 3.57
C ASP A 376 -4.42 27.54 2.38
N LEU A 377 -3.75 26.39 2.23
CA LEU A 377 -2.86 26.13 1.09
C LEU A 377 -3.61 26.11 -0.25
N ILE A 378 -4.86 25.68 -0.28
CA ILE A 378 -5.71 25.80 -1.47
C ILE A 378 -6.02 27.27 -1.76
N ASN A 379 -6.42 28.04 -0.74
CA ASN A 379 -6.75 29.47 -0.89
C ASN A 379 -5.54 30.32 -1.34
N ASP A 380 -4.34 29.93 -0.91
CA ASP A 380 -3.09 30.57 -1.27
C ASP A 380 -2.56 30.11 -2.65
N GLY A 381 -3.25 29.15 -3.28
CA GLY A 381 -2.95 28.69 -4.62
C GLY A 381 -1.76 27.74 -4.70
N PHE A 382 -1.42 27.06 -3.61
CA PHE A 382 -0.39 26.01 -3.58
C PHE A 382 -0.95 24.62 -3.89
N LEU A 383 -2.19 24.35 -3.47
CA LEU A 383 -2.86 23.05 -3.67
C LEU A 383 -4.18 23.19 -4.43
N ILE A 384 -4.64 22.07 -4.99
CA ILE A 384 -5.91 21.98 -5.72
C ILE A 384 -6.90 21.15 -4.90
N ALA A 385 -8.17 21.54 -4.86
CA ALA A 385 -9.20 20.75 -4.18
C ALA A 385 -9.57 19.48 -4.99
N GLU A 386 -9.68 18.33 -4.33
CA GLU A 386 -10.16 17.08 -4.95
C GLU A 386 -11.68 17.16 -5.19
N LYS A 387 -12.09 17.18 -6.46
CA LYS A 387 -13.49 17.42 -6.86
C LYS A 387 -14.31 16.14 -6.98
N ASN A 388 -13.67 14.98 -7.13
CA ASN A 388 -14.36 13.74 -7.50
C ASN A 388 -14.76 12.87 -6.31
N LYS A 389 -14.42 13.26 -5.07
CA LYS A 389 -14.79 12.49 -3.88
C LYS A 389 -16.30 12.56 -3.64
N LYS A 390 -16.98 11.41 -3.76
CA LYS A 390 -18.42 11.25 -3.50
C LYS A 390 -18.66 10.74 -2.09
N ASP A 391 -18.33 11.56 -1.10
CA ASP A 391 -18.62 11.29 0.31
C ASP A 391 -19.65 12.32 0.82
N ARG A 392 -20.85 11.85 1.19
CA ARG A 392 -21.92 12.72 1.69
C ARG A 392 -21.53 13.39 3.01
N ARG A 393 -20.77 12.68 3.86
CA ARG A 393 -20.33 13.14 5.17
C ARG A 393 -19.40 14.34 5.10
N LEU A 394 -18.63 14.44 4.01
CA LEU A 394 -17.64 15.48 3.79
C LEU A 394 -18.11 16.60 2.85
N GLN A 395 -19.38 16.63 2.43
CA GLN A 395 -19.84 17.61 1.43
C GLN A 395 -19.60 19.06 1.86
N LYS A 396 -19.79 19.38 3.14
CA LYS A 396 -19.49 20.72 3.65
C LYS A 396 -18.00 21.06 3.47
N LEU A 397 -17.11 20.16 3.88
CA LEU A 397 -15.66 20.34 3.76
C LEU A 397 -15.22 20.44 2.29
N ILE A 398 -15.77 19.60 1.42
CA ILE A 398 -15.53 19.63 -0.03
C ILE A 398 -15.96 20.98 -0.62
N ASN A 399 -17.12 21.51 -0.21
CA ASN A 399 -17.58 22.82 -0.66
C ASN A 399 -16.68 23.94 -0.14
N ASP A 400 -16.27 23.88 1.13
CA ASP A 400 -15.35 24.85 1.73
C ASP A 400 -14.01 24.89 0.97
N TYR A 401 -13.49 23.74 0.53
CA TYR A 401 -12.24 23.63 -0.26
C TYR A 401 -12.45 24.15 -1.69
N LYS A 402 -13.61 23.89 -2.31
CA LYS A 402 -13.96 24.45 -3.63
C LYS A 402 -14.07 25.96 -3.60
N GLU A 403 -14.68 26.53 -2.56
CA GLU A 403 -14.79 27.97 -2.37
C GLU A 403 -13.40 28.62 -2.18
N ALA A 404 -12.51 27.96 -1.42
CA ALA A 404 -11.12 28.37 -1.29
C ALA A 404 -10.38 28.38 -2.64
N GLU A 405 -10.55 27.32 -3.45
CA GLU A 405 -9.93 27.25 -4.78
C GLU A 405 -10.47 28.35 -5.72
N GLN A 406 -11.79 28.62 -5.69
CA GLN A 406 -12.40 29.70 -6.46
C GLN A 406 -11.89 31.08 -6.03
N SER A 407 -11.69 31.29 -4.73
CA SER A 407 -11.06 32.50 -4.18
C SER A 407 -9.62 32.65 -4.71
N ALA A 408 -8.82 31.60 -4.66
CA ALA A 408 -7.45 31.57 -5.17
C ALA A 408 -7.39 31.93 -6.67
N ARG A 409 -8.29 31.34 -7.48
CA ARG A 409 -8.43 31.64 -8.92
C ARG A 409 -8.80 33.09 -9.19
N LYS A 410 -9.79 33.62 -8.45
CA LYS A 410 -10.24 35.01 -8.59
C LYS A 410 -9.15 36.02 -8.25
N ASN A 411 -8.35 35.71 -7.22
CA ASN A 411 -7.28 36.57 -6.73
C ASN A 411 -5.95 36.35 -7.47
N ARG A 412 -5.87 35.34 -8.35
CA ARG A 412 -4.67 34.95 -9.09
C ARG A 412 -3.50 34.56 -8.17
N ASN A 413 -3.82 33.84 -7.10
CA ASN A 413 -2.83 33.36 -6.13
C ASN A 413 -2.08 32.14 -6.68
N GLY A 414 -0.79 32.02 -6.35
CA GLY A 414 0.04 30.83 -6.65
C GLY A 414 -0.06 30.36 -8.10
N ILE A 415 -0.46 29.10 -8.29
CA ILE A 415 -0.58 28.46 -9.60
C ILE A 415 -1.60 29.12 -10.55
N TRP A 416 -2.46 30.01 -10.04
CA TRP A 416 -3.49 30.70 -10.82
C TRP A 416 -3.04 32.07 -11.38
N GLN A 417 -1.78 32.46 -11.17
CA GLN A 417 -1.26 33.78 -11.57
C GLN A 417 -1.38 34.08 -13.07
N TYR A 418 -1.30 33.05 -13.93
CA TYR A 418 -1.30 33.19 -15.40
C TYR A 418 -2.56 32.62 -16.09
N GLY A 419 -3.54 32.12 -15.34
CA GLY A 419 -4.73 31.46 -15.90
C GLY A 419 -4.99 30.09 -15.28
N ASP A 420 -5.98 29.37 -15.78
CA ASP A 420 -6.30 28.01 -15.32
C ASP A 420 -5.44 26.98 -16.08
N SER A 421 -4.28 26.63 -15.53
CA SER A 421 -3.40 25.61 -16.10
C SER A 421 -4.00 24.19 -16.07
N THR A 422 -5.14 24.00 -15.39
CA THR A 422 -5.84 22.70 -15.33
C THR A 422 -6.84 22.49 -16.47
N ASP A 423 -7.17 23.53 -17.24
CA ASP A 423 -8.09 23.46 -18.39
C ASP A 423 -7.38 23.12 -19.74
N ASP A 424 -6.06 23.28 -19.81
CA ASP A 424 -5.29 23.37 -21.06
C ASP A 424 -4.86 22.04 -21.73
N GLN A 425 -5.60 20.93 -21.58
CA GLN A 425 -5.31 19.71 -22.38
C GLN A 425 -6.49 18.97 -23.02
N ALA A 426 -7.74 19.42 -22.88
CA ALA A 426 -8.88 18.64 -23.42
C ALA A 426 -9.76 19.35 -24.47
N GLY A 427 -9.62 20.66 -24.69
CA GLY A 427 -10.61 21.41 -25.48
C GLY A 427 -10.11 22.23 -26.68
N GLU A 428 -8.86 22.67 -26.70
CA GLU A 428 -8.52 23.86 -27.52
C GLU A 428 -7.90 23.59 -28.90
N PHE A 429 -7.61 22.33 -29.24
CA PHE A 429 -7.29 21.96 -30.63
C PHE A 429 -8.45 21.20 -31.24
N GLY A 430 -9.35 21.93 -31.87
CA GLY A 430 -10.52 21.43 -32.60
C GLY A 430 -10.18 20.44 -33.72
N LEU A 431 -9.92 19.19 -33.34
CA LEU A 431 -9.94 18.02 -34.21
C LEU A 431 -11.20 17.20 -33.92
N ASN A 432 -12.35 17.83 -34.15
CA ASN A 432 -13.52 17.09 -34.61
C ASN A 432 -13.45 17.04 -36.15
N ARG A 433 -12.89 15.95 -36.66
CA ARG A 433 -13.22 15.41 -37.98
C ARG A 433 -13.25 13.90 -37.94
#